data_AF-A0A1H1L7A2-F1
#
_entry.id   AF-A0A1H1L7A2-F1
#
_cell.length_a   1.000
_cell.length_b   1.000
_cell.length_c   1.000
_cell.angle_alpha   90.00
_cell.angle_beta   90.00
_cell.angle_gamma   90.00
#
_symmetry.space_group_name_H-M   'P 1'
#
loop_
_entity.id
_entity.type
_entity.pdbx_description
1 polymer ?
#
loop_
_entity_poly.entity_id
_entity_poly.type
_entity_poly.pdbx_seq_one_letter_code
_entity_poly.pdbx_strand_id
1 'polypeptide(L)'
;MTSGARTPKIYVGPQQLPELLEAVKTAGGEVTDDAAQAEALVWWGGSPEQFEDVDHDGIRWVQLPSAGIESWFRAGIFTSGKVYTCAVGSYADGVAEHTLALMLAGVRQLHTLAGERTWTGVRSGTLLDSTVGIVGCGGIGRALIRMLEPLRVRVLAITRSGTPVPGAAETYTPDRLDDVLTASDVVVIGAPSTPETKHLIGARELKLMQPHAWLVNIARGSLIDTDALVEALRTGSIAGAGLDVTDPEPLPDGHPLWDEPRALITPHSANPPNLLIPGLTKRVHENVRRYIAGEDLVGLVEVERGY
;
A
#
# COMPACT_ATOMS: atom_id res chain seq x y z
N MET A 1 6.98 28.54 -35.65
CA MET A 1 6.50 29.38 -34.54
C MET A 1 6.26 28.47 -33.36
N THR A 2 7.28 28.27 -32.53
CA THR A 2 7.15 27.56 -31.26
C THR A 2 6.23 28.37 -30.37
N SER A 3 5.02 27.87 -30.14
CA SER A 3 4.20 28.28 -28.99
C SER A 3 5.12 28.23 -27.77
N GLY A 4 5.41 29.38 -27.16
CA GLY A 4 6.16 29.42 -25.92
C GLY A 4 5.36 28.60 -24.91
N ALA A 5 5.88 27.45 -24.50
CA ALA A 5 5.22 26.60 -23.53
C ALA A 5 4.94 27.46 -22.29
N ARG A 6 3.65 27.67 -21.99
CA ARG A 6 3.22 28.43 -20.83
C ARG A 6 3.64 27.64 -19.59
N THR A 7 4.39 28.28 -18.70
CA THR A 7 4.73 27.70 -17.40
C THR A 7 3.46 27.53 -16.57
N PRO A 8 3.11 26.30 -16.13
CA PRO A 8 1.90 26.08 -15.37
C PRO A 8 2.04 26.64 -13.96
N LYS A 9 0.98 27.30 -13.46
CA LYS A 9 0.89 27.71 -12.05
C LYS A 9 0.36 26.56 -11.21
N ILE A 10 1.12 26.16 -10.21
CA ILE A 10 0.84 25.00 -9.37
C ILE A 10 0.77 25.44 -7.92
N TYR A 11 -0.36 25.15 -7.27
CA TYR A 11 -0.53 25.37 -5.84
C TYR A 11 -0.13 24.12 -5.07
N VAL A 12 0.67 24.28 -4.02
CA VAL A 12 1.07 23.19 -3.10
C VAL A 12 0.51 23.52 -1.72
N GLY A 13 -0.43 22.73 -1.22
CA GLY A 13 -1.07 23.04 0.06
C GLY A 13 -2.13 22.03 0.51
N PRO A 14 -2.78 22.31 1.66
CA PRO A 14 -2.75 23.56 2.42
C PRO A 14 -1.46 23.81 3.23
N GLN A 15 -0.65 22.78 3.50
CA GLN A 15 0.67 22.97 4.13
C GLN A 15 1.76 23.02 3.07
N GLN A 16 2.59 24.06 3.13
CA GLN A 16 3.72 24.21 2.24
C GLN A 16 4.91 23.37 2.71
N LEU A 17 5.15 22.25 2.03
CA LEU A 17 6.32 21.40 2.26
C LEU A 17 7.47 21.80 1.32
N PRO A 18 8.62 22.30 1.82
CA PRO A 18 9.70 22.82 0.98
C PRO A 18 10.16 21.86 -0.12
N GLU A 19 10.21 20.57 0.16
CA GLU A 19 10.62 19.53 -0.78
C GLU A 19 9.67 19.44 -1.99
N LEU A 20 8.36 19.61 -1.78
CA LEU A 20 7.38 19.61 -2.87
C LEU A 20 7.42 20.91 -3.67
N LEU A 21 7.62 22.04 -3.01
CA LEU A 21 7.80 23.33 -3.68
C LEU A 21 9.03 23.28 -4.62
N GLU A 22 10.15 22.74 -4.13
CA GLU A 22 11.35 22.58 -4.94
C GLU A 22 11.17 21.54 -6.06
N ALA A 23 10.44 20.45 -5.82
CA ALA A 23 10.10 19.49 -6.88
C ALA A 23 9.33 20.15 -8.03
N VAL A 24 8.35 21.00 -7.72
CA VAL A 24 7.59 21.76 -8.72
C VAL A 24 8.50 22.69 -9.52
N LYS A 25 9.29 23.52 -8.84
CA LYS A 25 10.18 24.50 -9.49
C LYS A 25 11.22 23.83 -10.38
N THR A 26 11.89 22.80 -9.88
CA THR A 26 12.96 22.10 -10.61
C THR A 26 12.44 21.29 -11.79
N ALA A 27 11.18 20.84 -11.74
CA ALA A 27 10.50 20.23 -12.87
C ALA A 27 9.99 21.24 -13.92
N GLY A 28 10.13 22.55 -13.65
CA GLY A 28 9.77 23.62 -14.58
C GLY A 28 8.39 24.25 -14.36
N GLY A 29 7.70 23.96 -13.26
CA GLY A 29 6.45 24.62 -12.88
C GLY A 29 6.67 25.92 -12.09
N GLU A 30 5.65 26.79 -12.07
CA GLU A 30 5.62 27.99 -11.24
C GLU A 30 4.79 27.71 -9.99
N VAL A 31 5.35 27.87 -8.80
CA VAL A 31 4.60 27.74 -7.54
C VAL A 31 3.77 29.02 -7.31
N THR A 32 2.49 28.87 -6.98
CA THR A 32 1.62 29.98 -6.56
C THR A 32 1.14 29.79 -5.12
N ASP A 33 1.10 30.89 -4.35
CA ASP A 33 0.49 30.93 -3.01
C ASP A 33 -1.03 31.19 -3.08
N ASP A 34 -1.52 31.61 -4.24
CA ASP A 34 -2.94 31.86 -4.52
C ASP A 34 -3.51 30.69 -5.33
N ALA A 35 -4.30 29.85 -4.67
CA ALA A 35 -4.94 28.70 -5.29
C ALA A 35 -5.86 29.09 -6.45
N ALA A 36 -6.50 30.28 -6.41
CA ALA A 36 -7.42 30.72 -7.47
C ALA A 36 -6.72 31.00 -8.82
N GLN A 37 -5.38 31.12 -8.81
CA GLN A 37 -4.56 31.29 -10.01
C GLN A 37 -3.95 29.98 -10.51
N ALA A 38 -4.12 28.87 -9.78
CA ALA A 38 -3.53 27.61 -10.14
C ALA A 38 -4.24 26.96 -11.32
N GLU A 39 -3.50 26.17 -12.08
CA GLU A 39 -4.04 25.22 -13.05
C GLU A 39 -3.81 23.77 -12.60
N ALA A 40 -2.93 23.53 -11.62
CA ALA A 40 -2.75 22.24 -10.99
C ALA A 40 -2.59 22.37 -9.47
N LEU A 41 -3.00 21.32 -8.75
CA LEU A 41 -2.89 21.22 -7.30
C LEU A 41 -1.98 20.05 -6.92
N VAL A 42 -1.04 20.29 -6.01
CA VAL A 42 -0.31 19.24 -5.30
C VAL A 42 -0.75 19.29 -3.85
N TRP A 43 -1.53 18.29 -3.44
CA TRP A 43 -2.15 18.29 -2.12
C TRP A 43 -1.19 17.76 -1.04
N TRP A 44 -1.05 18.51 0.05
CA TRP A 44 -0.26 18.12 1.22
C TRP A 44 -0.75 18.74 2.54
N GLY A 45 -0.84 17.93 3.59
CA GLY A 45 -1.06 18.40 4.96
C GLY A 45 -2.48 18.87 5.30
N GLY A 46 -3.47 18.53 4.48
CA GLY A 46 -4.90 18.79 4.73
C GLY A 46 -5.78 17.56 4.57
N SER A 47 -7.00 17.64 5.07
CA SER A 47 -8.02 16.60 4.91
C SER A 47 -8.78 16.74 3.58
N PRO A 48 -9.41 15.67 3.05
CA PRO A 48 -10.19 15.75 1.82
C PRO A 48 -11.30 16.80 1.84
N GLU A 49 -11.89 17.06 3.01
CA GLU A 49 -12.96 18.06 3.18
C GLU A 49 -12.47 19.48 2.91
N GLN A 50 -11.20 19.79 3.21
CA GLN A 50 -10.60 21.09 2.95
C GLN A 50 -10.31 21.33 1.46
N PHE A 51 -10.49 20.31 0.61
CA PHE A 51 -10.22 20.42 -0.83
C PHE A 51 -11.13 21.44 -1.51
N GLU A 52 -12.39 21.57 -1.05
CA GLU A 52 -13.37 22.51 -1.61
C GLU A 52 -12.93 23.98 -1.47
N ASP A 53 -12.09 24.29 -0.47
CA ASP A 53 -11.62 25.66 -0.21
C ASP A 53 -10.68 26.19 -1.31
N VAL A 54 -10.02 25.30 -2.04
CA VAL A 54 -9.00 25.63 -3.06
C VAL A 54 -9.37 25.14 -4.45
N ASP A 55 -10.45 24.39 -4.60
CA ASP A 55 -10.86 23.83 -5.88
C ASP A 55 -11.67 24.82 -6.73
N HIS A 56 -11.43 24.82 -8.04
CA HIS A 56 -12.17 25.64 -9.00
C HIS A 56 -12.08 25.07 -10.42
N ASP A 57 -12.87 25.60 -11.36
CA ASP A 57 -12.96 25.12 -12.76
C ASP A 57 -11.67 25.32 -13.59
N GLY A 58 -10.74 26.10 -13.06
CA GLY A 58 -9.42 26.35 -13.68
C GLY A 58 -8.44 25.21 -13.46
N ILE A 59 -8.63 24.40 -12.40
CA ILE A 59 -7.78 23.25 -12.09
C ILE A 59 -7.99 22.16 -13.14
N ARG A 60 -6.88 21.63 -13.67
CA ARG A 60 -6.84 20.55 -14.67
C ARG A 60 -6.22 19.27 -14.12
N TRP A 61 -5.30 19.39 -13.17
CA TRP A 61 -4.61 18.25 -12.57
C TRP A 61 -4.52 18.39 -11.04
N VAL A 62 -4.77 17.28 -10.33
CA VAL A 62 -4.64 17.16 -8.88
C VAL A 62 -3.75 15.97 -8.54
N GLN A 63 -2.68 16.21 -7.78
CA GLN A 63 -1.83 15.18 -7.19
C GLN A 63 -2.20 14.97 -5.71
N LEU A 64 -2.72 13.80 -5.38
CA LEU A 64 -3.02 13.36 -4.02
C LEU A 64 -1.76 12.82 -3.33
N PRO A 65 -1.66 12.92 -1.98
CA PRO A 65 -0.41 12.65 -1.25
C PRO A 65 -0.13 11.16 -1.03
N SER A 66 -1.16 10.32 -1.03
CA SER A 66 -1.10 8.91 -0.64
C SER A 66 -1.46 7.97 -1.78
N ALA A 67 -1.10 6.69 -1.65
CA ALA A 67 -1.57 5.66 -2.56
C ALA A 67 -3.04 5.29 -2.28
N GLY A 68 -3.46 5.35 -1.01
CA GLY A 68 -4.86 5.22 -0.63
C GLY A 68 -5.65 6.49 -0.91
N ILE A 69 -6.81 6.32 -1.54
CA ILE A 69 -7.67 7.40 -2.02
C ILE A 69 -9.14 7.25 -1.58
N GLU A 70 -9.42 6.31 -0.68
CA GLU A 70 -10.77 5.95 -0.26
C GLU A 70 -11.50 7.09 0.47
N SER A 71 -10.78 7.88 1.27
CA SER A 71 -11.33 9.08 1.91
C SER A 71 -11.70 10.17 0.90
N TRP A 72 -10.96 10.26 -0.20
CA TRP A 72 -11.21 11.23 -1.28
C TRP A 72 -12.46 10.89 -2.09
N PHE A 73 -12.72 9.60 -2.31
CA PHE A 73 -14.00 9.15 -2.90
C PHE A 73 -15.17 9.47 -1.99
N ARG A 74 -15.05 9.21 -0.68
CA ARG A 74 -16.09 9.54 0.30
C ARG A 74 -16.39 11.05 0.38
N ALA A 75 -15.35 11.87 0.22
CA ALA A 75 -15.48 13.32 0.16
C ALA A 75 -16.06 13.85 -1.16
N GLY A 76 -16.20 13.00 -2.20
CA GLY A 76 -16.82 13.38 -3.47
C GLY A 76 -16.01 14.36 -4.31
N ILE A 77 -14.69 14.44 -4.12
CA ILE A 77 -13.85 15.43 -4.81
C ILE A 77 -13.58 15.14 -6.29
N PHE A 78 -13.84 13.90 -6.73
CA PHE A 78 -13.51 13.46 -8.09
C PHE A 78 -14.55 13.95 -9.10
N THR A 79 -14.10 14.73 -10.07
CA THR A 79 -14.96 15.30 -11.13
C THR A 79 -14.44 14.91 -12.52
N SER A 80 -15.34 14.79 -13.50
CA SER A 80 -15.00 14.34 -14.86
C SER A 80 -14.15 15.33 -15.68
N GLY A 81 -13.96 16.56 -15.19
CA GLY A 81 -13.21 17.63 -15.87
C GLY A 81 -11.74 17.73 -15.49
N LYS A 82 -11.27 16.88 -14.56
CA LYS A 82 -9.94 16.97 -13.94
C LYS A 82 -9.24 15.62 -13.98
N VAL A 83 -7.91 15.66 -14.13
CA VAL A 83 -7.06 14.49 -13.98
C VAL A 83 -6.62 14.39 -12.53
N TYR A 84 -6.77 13.22 -11.93
CA TYR A 84 -6.31 12.95 -10.58
C TYR A 84 -5.19 11.92 -10.62
N THR A 85 -4.11 12.19 -9.89
CA THR A 85 -3.03 11.23 -9.65
C THR A 85 -2.87 11.01 -8.16
N CYS A 86 -2.42 9.82 -7.78
CA CYS A 86 -2.11 9.46 -6.40
C CYS A 86 -0.65 9.01 -6.29
N ALA A 87 -0.21 8.66 -5.09
CA ALA A 87 1.16 8.22 -4.83
C ALA A 87 1.35 6.70 -4.99
N VAL A 88 0.46 6.02 -5.74
CA VAL A 88 0.62 4.59 -6.04
C VAL A 88 1.97 4.32 -6.67
N GLY A 89 2.64 3.26 -6.20
CA GLY A 89 3.99 2.89 -6.63
C GLY A 89 5.13 3.75 -6.09
N SER A 90 4.87 4.94 -5.54
CA SER A 90 5.91 5.82 -4.97
C SER A 90 6.57 5.22 -3.73
N TYR A 91 5.87 4.32 -3.04
CA TYR A 91 6.29 3.77 -1.75
C TYR A 91 6.56 2.26 -1.80
N ALA A 92 6.61 1.68 -3.00
CA ALA A 92 6.60 0.23 -3.18
C ALA A 92 7.78 -0.48 -2.47
N ASP A 93 9.00 0.06 -2.57
CA ASP A 93 10.18 -0.57 -1.98
C ASP A 93 10.16 -0.49 -0.44
N GLY A 94 9.76 0.65 0.14
CA GLY A 94 9.66 0.80 1.60
C GLY A 94 8.61 -0.13 2.21
N VAL A 95 7.42 -0.21 1.60
CA VAL A 95 6.39 -1.15 2.06
C VAL A 95 6.84 -2.61 1.88
N ALA A 96 7.52 -2.94 0.78
CA ALA A 96 8.05 -4.28 0.57
C ALA A 96 9.13 -4.66 1.61
N GLU A 97 10.01 -3.72 1.97
CA GLU A 97 11.00 -3.89 3.04
C GLU A 97 10.30 -4.16 4.38
N HIS A 98 9.31 -3.35 4.75
CA HIS A 98 8.51 -3.57 5.96
C HIS A 98 7.78 -4.91 5.95
N THR A 99 7.24 -5.31 4.79
CA THR A 99 6.59 -6.62 4.61
C THR A 99 7.58 -7.75 4.89
N LEU A 100 8.78 -7.70 4.32
CA LEU A 100 9.83 -8.68 4.57
C LEU A 100 10.21 -8.71 6.06
N ALA A 101 10.29 -7.55 6.71
CA ALA A 101 10.55 -7.46 8.15
C ALA A 101 9.46 -8.16 8.98
N LEU A 102 8.17 -7.91 8.69
CA LEU A 102 7.04 -8.59 9.34
C LEU A 102 7.09 -10.11 9.12
N MET A 103 7.35 -10.55 7.88
CA MET A 103 7.48 -11.98 7.55
C MET A 103 8.61 -12.64 8.35
N LEU A 104 9.80 -12.03 8.37
CA LEU A 104 10.95 -12.55 9.11
C LEU A 104 10.70 -12.54 10.62
N ALA A 105 10.22 -11.43 11.18
CA ALA A 105 9.94 -11.32 12.61
C ALA A 105 8.87 -12.32 13.07
N GLY A 106 7.86 -12.57 12.24
CA GLY A 106 6.82 -13.56 12.47
C GLY A 106 7.34 -14.99 12.40
N VAL A 107 7.83 -15.41 11.22
CA VAL A 107 8.31 -16.78 10.96
C VAL A 107 9.45 -17.17 11.90
N ARG A 108 10.36 -16.23 12.20
CA ARG A 108 11.47 -16.47 13.15
C ARG A 108 11.06 -16.28 14.61
N GLN A 109 9.81 -15.90 14.87
CA GLN A 109 9.26 -15.63 16.20
C GLN A 109 10.06 -14.60 17.00
N LEU A 110 10.70 -13.63 16.33
CA LEU A 110 11.54 -12.63 17.01
C LEU A 110 10.73 -11.77 17.98
N HIS A 111 9.49 -11.44 17.61
CA HIS A 111 8.57 -10.63 18.41
C HIS A 111 8.24 -11.26 19.77
N THR A 112 8.16 -12.59 19.86
CA THR A 112 7.94 -13.30 21.13
C THR A 112 9.26 -13.65 21.83
N LEU A 113 10.22 -14.24 21.09
CA LEU A 113 11.47 -14.73 21.66
C LEU A 113 12.36 -13.62 22.22
N ALA A 114 12.29 -12.39 21.68
CA ALA A 114 13.06 -11.26 22.21
C ALA A 114 12.61 -10.83 23.62
N GLY A 115 11.37 -11.16 24.02
CA GLY A 115 10.83 -10.88 25.35
C GLY A 115 11.11 -11.96 26.39
N GLU A 116 11.65 -13.12 25.98
CA GLU A 116 11.89 -14.25 26.88
C GLU A 116 12.96 -13.93 27.92
N ARG A 117 12.70 -14.35 29.18
CA ARG A 117 13.60 -14.11 30.31
C ARG A 117 14.38 -15.36 30.72
N THR A 118 14.24 -16.44 29.96
CA THR A 118 14.90 -17.73 30.20
C THR A 118 15.38 -18.31 28.89
N TRP A 119 16.37 -19.21 28.94
CA TRP A 119 16.87 -19.90 27.76
C TRP A 119 15.87 -20.99 27.34
N THR A 120 14.94 -20.64 26.45
CA THR A 120 13.90 -21.54 25.96
C THR A 120 14.38 -22.37 24.75
N GLY A 121 13.62 -23.41 24.40
CA GLY A 121 13.88 -24.22 23.21
C GLY A 121 13.52 -23.48 21.91
N VAL A 122 14.16 -23.87 20.80
CA VAL A 122 13.95 -23.25 19.48
C VAL A 122 12.57 -23.61 18.93
N ARG A 123 11.78 -22.59 18.57
CA ARG A 123 10.44 -22.72 17.95
C ARG A 123 10.31 -21.95 16.62
N SER A 124 11.42 -21.43 16.10
CA SER A 124 11.45 -20.55 14.93
C SER A 124 11.47 -21.33 13.61
N GLY A 125 10.72 -20.84 12.62
CA GLY A 125 10.72 -21.33 11.25
C GLY A 125 11.80 -20.67 10.38
N THR A 126 11.64 -20.75 9.06
CA THR A 126 12.53 -20.11 8.09
C THR A 126 11.78 -19.71 6.83
N LEU A 127 12.18 -18.61 6.20
CA LEU A 127 11.77 -18.27 4.83
C LEU A 127 12.67 -18.94 3.77
N LEU A 128 13.82 -19.50 4.17
CA LEU A 128 14.69 -20.19 3.22
C LEU A 128 13.93 -21.37 2.59
N ASP A 129 13.90 -21.41 1.26
CA ASP A 129 13.22 -22.44 0.47
C ASP A 129 11.69 -22.54 0.70
N SER A 130 11.07 -21.54 1.33
CA SER A 130 9.62 -21.55 1.58
C SER A 130 8.82 -21.12 0.34
N THR A 131 7.51 -21.33 0.39
CA THR A 131 6.55 -20.79 -0.60
C THR A 131 5.84 -19.57 -0.03
N VAL A 132 5.84 -18.46 -0.79
CA VAL A 132 5.14 -17.22 -0.43
C VAL A 132 4.08 -16.89 -1.48
N GLY A 133 2.82 -16.83 -1.05
CA GLY A 133 1.70 -16.38 -1.86
C GLY A 133 1.52 -14.88 -1.73
N ILE A 134 1.49 -14.13 -2.83
CA ILE A 134 1.26 -12.68 -2.86
C ILE A 134 -0.08 -12.40 -3.54
N VAL A 135 -1.09 -12.03 -2.75
CA VAL A 135 -2.43 -11.69 -3.22
C VAL A 135 -2.50 -10.21 -3.56
N GLY A 136 -2.49 -9.87 -4.86
CA GLY A 136 -2.35 -8.50 -5.33
C GLY A 136 -0.89 -8.13 -5.60
N CYS A 137 -0.30 -8.73 -6.63
CA CYS A 137 1.11 -8.53 -6.96
C CYS A 137 1.37 -7.29 -7.84
N GLY A 138 1.03 -6.11 -7.28
CA GLY A 138 1.31 -4.80 -7.86
C GLY A 138 2.75 -4.33 -7.63
N GLY A 139 2.96 -3.02 -7.50
CA GLY A 139 4.28 -2.43 -7.28
C GLY A 139 4.99 -2.99 -6.03
N ILE A 140 4.26 -3.09 -4.91
CA ILE A 140 4.79 -3.64 -3.64
C ILE A 140 5.16 -5.11 -3.80
N GLY A 141 4.27 -5.94 -4.32
CA GLY A 141 4.54 -7.37 -4.54
C GLY A 141 5.75 -7.62 -5.44
N ARG A 142 5.91 -6.82 -6.50
CA ARG A 142 7.09 -6.90 -7.39
C ARG A 142 8.38 -6.47 -6.72
N ALA A 143 8.33 -5.48 -5.83
CA ALA A 143 9.48 -5.11 -5.01
C ALA A 143 9.84 -6.22 -4.03
N LEU A 144 8.84 -6.79 -3.35
CA LEU A 144 9.02 -7.91 -2.43
C LEU A 144 9.63 -9.14 -3.10
N ILE A 145 9.19 -9.51 -4.30
CA ILE A 145 9.76 -10.63 -5.07
C ILE A 145 11.28 -10.49 -5.22
N ARG A 146 11.79 -9.30 -5.56
CA ARG A 146 13.24 -9.06 -5.68
C ARG A 146 13.97 -9.25 -4.36
N MET A 147 13.34 -8.86 -3.25
CA MET A 147 13.94 -9.00 -1.92
C MET A 147 13.92 -10.44 -1.40
N LEU A 148 12.99 -11.26 -1.89
CA LEU A 148 12.85 -12.68 -1.53
C LEU A 148 13.78 -13.60 -2.33
N GLU A 149 14.29 -13.17 -3.49
CA GLU A 149 15.16 -13.97 -4.35
C GLU A 149 16.39 -14.56 -3.62
N PRO A 150 17.17 -13.79 -2.83
CA PRO A 150 18.33 -14.34 -2.12
C PRO A 150 17.98 -15.42 -1.08
N LEU A 151 16.71 -15.49 -0.66
CA LEU A 151 16.20 -16.50 0.27
C LEU A 151 15.73 -17.77 -0.45
N ARG A 152 15.79 -17.82 -1.79
CA ARG A 152 15.31 -18.94 -2.62
C ARG A 152 13.83 -19.27 -2.39
N VAL A 153 13.04 -18.26 -2.04
CA VAL A 153 11.61 -18.38 -1.85
C VAL A 153 10.93 -18.63 -3.20
N ARG A 154 10.03 -19.62 -3.24
CA ARG A 154 9.12 -19.82 -4.36
C ARG A 154 7.93 -18.87 -4.22
N VAL A 155 7.77 -17.91 -5.13
CA VAL A 155 6.64 -16.96 -5.08
C VAL A 155 5.48 -17.40 -5.98
N LEU A 156 4.27 -17.41 -5.42
CA LEU A 156 3.01 -17.55 -6.15
C LEU A 156 2.30 -16.20 -6.15
N ALA A 157 2.10 -15.61 -7.32
CA ALA A 157 1.46 -14.31 -7.44
C ALA A 157 -0.02 -14.44 -7.84
N ILE A 158 -0.90 -13.65 -7.23
CA ILE A 158 -2.24 -13.38 -7.77
C ILE A 158 -2.26 -11.96 -8.33
N THR A 159 -2.68 -11.85 -9.58
CA THR A 159 -2.99 -10.57 -10.22
C THR A 159 -4.35 -10.66 -10.89
N ARG A 160 -5.02 -9.52 -11.10
CA ARG A 160 -6.35 -9.51 -11.73
C ARG A 160 -6.35 -10.13 -13.12
N SER A 161 -5.33 -9.86 -13.92
CA SER A 161 -5.24 -10.33 -15.31
C SER A 161 -4.61 -11.73 -15.45
N GLY A 162 -3.99 -12.26 -14.39
CA GLY A 162 -3.16 -13.47 -14.49
C GLY A 162 -1.88 -13.30 -15.31
N THR A 163 -1.55 -12.08 -15.72
CA THR A 163 -0.35 -11.82 -16.53
C THR A 163 0.91 -12.18 -15.73
N PRO A 164 1.84 -12.98 -16.29
CA PRO A 164 3.05 -13.39 -15.59
C PRO A 164 3.78 -12.23 -14.93
N VAL A 165 4.03 -12.36 -13.63
CA VAL A 165 4.84 -11.42 -12.86
C VAL A 165 6.30 -11.86 -12.91
N PRO A 166 7.23 -11.01 -13.39
CA PRO A 166 8.66 -11.33 -13.39
C PRO A 166 9.15 -11.72 -12.00
N GLY A 167 9.86 -12.85 -11.91
CA GLY A 167 10.40 -13.41 -10.67
C GLY A 167 9.41 -14.25 -9.85
N ALA A 168 8.11 -14.22 -10.14
CA ALA A 168 7.18 -15.20 -9.59
C ALA A 168 7.34 -16.56 -10.29
N ALA A 169 7.24 -17.65 -9.54
CA ALA A 169 7.27 -19.00 -10.10
C ALA A 169 6.01 -19.26 -10.93
N GLU A 170 4.86 -18.85 -10.41
CA GLU A 170 3.56 -18.94 -11.07
C GLU A 170 2.76 -17.67 -10.80
N THR A 171 1.93 -17.28 -11.77
CA THR A 171 0.96 -16.19 -11.61
C THR A 171 -0.43 -16.70 -11.93
N TYR A 172 -1.36 -16.42 -11.02
CA TYR A 172 -2.74 -16.85 -11.09
C TYR A 172 -3.69 -15.66 -11.13
N THR A 173 -4.92 -15.93 -11.55
CA THR A 173 -6.08 -15.06 -11.42
C THR A 173 -6.78 -15.26 -10.07
N PRO A 174 -7.64 -14.31 -9.63
CA PRO A 174 -8.26 -14.37 -8.30
C PRO A 174 -9.11 -15.62 -8.02
N ASP A 175 -9.67 -16.27 -9.05
CA ASP A 175 -10.44 -17.51 -8.92
C ASP A 175 -9.61 -18.70 -8.45
N ARG A 176 -8.28 -18.59 -8.47
CA ARG A 176 -7.33 -19.60 -7.98
C ARG A 176 -6.75 -19.25 -6.61
N LEU A 177 -7.42 -18.37 -5.84
CA LEU A 177 -7.00 -17.98 -4.51
C LEU A 177 -6.76 -19.20 -3.60
N ASP A 178 -7.68 -20.15 -3.60
CA ASP A 178 -7.60 -21.36 -2.77
C ASP A 178 -6.29 -22.15 -2.99
N ASP A 179 -5.86 -22.29 -4.24
CA ASP A 179 -4.62 -23.01 -4.57
C ASP A 179 -3.39 -22.29 -4.01
N VAL A 180 -3.38 -20.96 -4.07
CA VAL A 180 -2.30 -20.14 -3.50
C VAL A 180 -2.32 -20.23 -1.98
N LEU A 181 -3.48 -20.16 -1.33
CA LEU A 181 -3.60 -20.27 0.12
C LEU A 181 -3.10 -21.63 0.63
N THR A 182 -3.51 -22.72 -0.01
CA THR A 182 -3.10 -24.07 0.39
C THR A 182 -1.64 -24.36 0.10
N ALA A 183 -1.03 -23.76 -0.93
CA ALA A 183 0.36 -24.02 -1.27
C ALA A 183 1.39 -23.12 -0.52
N SER A 184 0.95 -22.11 0.22
CA SER A 184 1.83 -21.08 0.78
C SER A 184 2.15 -21.30 2.26
N ASP A 185 3.42 -21.11 2.62
CA ASP A 185 3.89 -21.03 4.01
C ASP A 185 3.70 -19.62 4.58
N VAL A 186 3.66 -18.60 3.71
CA VAL A 186 3.30 -17.23 4.06
C VAL A 186 2.40 -16.65 2.98
N VAL A 187 1.29 -16.03 3.37
CA VAL A 187 0.38 -15.32 2.46
C VAL A 187 0.49 -13.83 2.74
N VAL A 188 0.82 -13.03 1.72
CA VAL A 188 0.93 -11.57 1.78
C VAL A 188 -0.25 -10.95 1.03
N ILE A 189 -0.99 -10.07 1.70
CA ILE A 189 -2.11 -9.32 1.13
C ILE A 189 -1.62 -7.93 0.71
N GLY A 190 -1.61 -7.72 -0.61
CA GLY A 190 -1.25 -6.48 -1.32
C GLY A 190 -2.33 -5.98 -2.29
N ALA A 191 -3.55 -6.54 -2.21
CA ALA A 191 -4.66 -6.23 -3.09
C ALA A 191 -5.31 -4.87 -2.73
N PRO A 192 -5.92 -4.15 -3.69
CA PRO A 192 -6.73 -2.97 -3.38
C PRO A 192 -7.99 -3.37 -2.60
N SER A 193 -8.47 -2.49 -1.72
CA SER A 193 -9.77 -2.64 -1.05
C SER A 193 -10.88 -2.09 -1.93
N THR A 194 -11.71 -2.97 -2.47
CA THR A 194 -12.91 -2.66 -3.24
C THR A 194 -14.09 -3.43 -2.63
N PRO A 195 -15.35 -3.14 -3.04
CA PRO A 195 -16.48 -3.94 -2.60
C PRO A 195 -16.31 -5.45 -2.85
N GLU A 196 -15.62 -5.83 -3.94
CA GLU A 196 -15.38 -7.23 -4.33
C GLU A 196 -14.27 -7.90 -3.51
N THR A 197 -13.35 -7.14 -2.91
CA THR A 197 -12.24 -7.68 -2.10
C THR A 197 -12.43 -7.47 -0.60
N LYS A 198 -13.59 -6.93 -0.19
CA LYS A 198 -13.94 -6.83 1.23
C LYS A 198 -14.00 -8.24 1.84
N HIS A 199 -13.30 -8.43 2.95
CA HIS A 199 -13.14 -9.72 3.64
C HIS A 199 -12.67 -10.83 2.68
N LEU A 200 -11.77 -10.48 1.74
CA LEU A 200 -11.12 -11.43 0.83
C LEU A 200 -10.56 -12.65 1.57
N ILE A 201 -10.03 -12.44 2.77
CA ILE A 201 -9.61 -13.50 3.68
C ILE A 201 -10.58 -13.55 4.87
N GLY A 202 -11.51 -14.51 4.83
CA GLY A 202 -12.44 -14.81 5.91
C GLY A 202 -12.14 -16.16 6.58
N ALA A 203 -13.11 -16.64 7.38
CA ALA A 203 -12.96 -17.89 8.12
C ALA A 203 -12.74 -19.12 7.23
N ARG A 204 -13.23 -19.11 5.98
CA ARG A 204 -13.05 -20.21 5.02
C ARG A 204 -11.61 -20.22 4.51
N GLU A 205 -11.13 -19.07 4.07
CA GLU A 205 -9.79 -18.88 3.50
C GLU A 205 -8.71 -19.17 4.54
N LEU A 206 -8.90 -18.69 5.77
CA LEU A 206 -7.99 -18.97 6.89
C LEU A 206 -7.86 -20.48 7.18
N LYS A 207 -8.92 -21.27 6.97
CA LYS A 207 -8.89 -22.74 7.12
C LYS A 207 -8.21 -23.47 5.97
N LEU A 208 -8.06 -22.83 4.81
CA LEU A 208 -7.35 -23.41 3.66
C LEU A 208 -5.84 -23.24 3.75
N MET A 209 -5.38 -22.26 4.54
CA MET A 209 -3.97 -22.03 4.81
C MET A 209 -3.38 -23.20 5.61
N GLN A 210 -2.07 -23.40 5.48
CA GLN A 210 -1.38 -24.40 6.27
C GLN A 210 -1.38 -24.01 7.77
N PRO A 211 -1.45 -24.97 8.72
CA PRO A 211 -1.41 -24.66 10.15
C PRO A 211 -0.16 -23.91 10.60
N HIS A 212 0.97 -24.10 9.89
CA HIS A 212 2.22 -23.37 10.14
C HIS A 212 2.31 -22.03 9.42
N ALA A 213 1.29 -21.67 8.61
CA ALA A 213 1.37 -20.50 7.75
C ALA A 213 1.24 -19.19 8.52
N TRP A 214 1.87 -18.15 7.96
CA TRP A 214 1.72 -16.77 8.40
C TRP A 214 0.89 -15.96 7.41
N LEU A 215 -0.04 -15.15 7.91
CA LEU A 215 -0.76 -14.16 7.10
C LEU A 215 -0.18 -12.76 7.33
N VAL A 216 0.21 -12.05 6.27
CA VAL A 216 0.77 -10.71 6.37
C VAL A 216 -0.09 -9.73 5.59
N ASN A 217 -0.57 -8.66 6.22
CA ASN A 217 -1.38 -7.63 5.58
C ASN A 217 -0.69 -6.26 5.65
N ILE A 218 -0.42 -5.71 4.46
CA ILE A 218 0.21 -4.40 4.26
C ILE A 218 -0.65 -3.49 3.35
N ALA A 219 -1.88 -3.93 3.05
CA ALA A 219 -2.77 -3.25 2.13
C ALA A 219 -3.85 -2.47 2.88
N ARG A 220 -4.96 -3.13 3.23
CA ARG A 220 -6.06 -2.55 4.02
C ARG A 220 -6.60 -3.57 5.00
N GLY A 221 -6.98 -3.13 6.19
CA GLY A 221 -7.59 -3.99 7.20
C GLY A 221 -8.85 -4.70 6.71
N SER A 222 -9.69 -3.99 5.95
CA SER A 222 -10.96 -4.46 5.39
C SER A 222 -10.85 -5.68 4.46
N LEU A 223 -9.65 -6.07 4.05
CA LEU A 223 -9.40 -7.27 3.25
C LEU A 223 -9.44 -8.55 4.08
N ILE A 224 -9.32 -8.43 5.41
CA ILE A 224 -9.37 -9.55 6.34
C ILE A 224 -10.60 -9.37 7.23
N ASP A 225 -11.40 -10.42 7.35
CA ASP A 225 -12.39 -10.49 8.42
C ASP A 225 -11.67 -10.62 9.78
N THR A 226 -11.66 -9.53 10.55
CA THR A 226 -10.85 -9.43 11.77
C THR A 226 -11.31 -10.40 12.86
N ASP A 227 -12.62 -10.62 12.99
CA ASP A 227 -13.16 -11.59 13.96
C ASP A 227 -12.77 -13.02 13.58
N ALA A 228 -12.82 -13.35 12.28
CA ALA A 228 -12.35 -14.63 11.79
C ALA A 228 -10.85 -14.83 12.02
N LEU A 229 -10.04 -13.78 11.85
CA LEU A 229 -8.61 -13.82 12.12
C LEU A 229 -8.32 -14.06 13.60
N VAL A 230 -9.01 -13.35 14.51
CA VAL A 230 -8.88 -13.55 15.95
C VAL A 230 -9.17 -15.00 16.32
N GLU A 231 -10.24 -15.59 15.78
CA GLU A 231 -10.59 -16.99 16.05
C GLU A 231 -9.58 -17.98 15.44
N ALA A 232 -9.13 -17.73 14.20
CA ALA A 232 -8.14 -18.58 13.53
C ALA A 232 -6.80 -18.58 14.28
N LEU A 233 -6.38 -17.41 14.78
CA LEU A 233 -5.25 -17.31 15.69
C LEU A 233 -5.59 -18.07 16.97
N ARG A 234 -6.58 -17.67 17.76
CA ARG A 234 -6.92 -18.30 19.05
C ARG A 234 -6.97 -19.83 19.02
N THR A 235 -7.50 -20.43 17.94
CA THR A 235 -7.60 -21.89 17.75
C THR A 235 -6.34 -22.57 17.21
N GLY A 236 -5.38 -21.80 16.69
CA GLY A 236 -4.17 -22.33 16.06
C GLY A 236 -4.41 -22.85 14.65
N SER A 237 -5.44 -22.34 13.96
CA SER A 237 -5.70 -22.65 12.55
C SER A 237 -4.57 -22.16 11.64
N ILE A 238 -3.89 -21.07 12.03
CA ILE A 238 -2.66 -20.58 11.42
C ILE A 238 -1.63 -20.24 12.51
N ALA A 239 -0.35 -20.13 12.13
CA ALA A 239 0.74 -19.93 13.09
C ALA A 239 0.88 -18.48 13.56
N GLY A 240 0.46 -17.51 12.75
CA GLY A 240 0.48 -16.11 13.13
C GLY A 240 0.08 -15.14 12.04
N ALA A 241 0.02 -13.87 12.41
CA ALA A 241 -0.29 -12.78 11.51
C ALA A 241 0.62 -11.57 11.73
N GLY A 242 1.07 -10.94 10.64
CA GLY A 242 1.75 -9.65 10.63
C GLY A 242 0.83 -8.58 10.04
N LEU A 243 0.43 -7.59 10.82
CA LEU A 243 -0.60 -6.62 10.45
C LEU A 243 -0.03 -5.20 10.55
N ASP A 244 0.26 -4.56 9.41
CA ASP A 244 0.51 -3.12 9.40
C ASP A 244 -0.79 -2.30 9.31
N VAL A 245 -1.89 -2.96 8.96
CA VAL A 245 -3.23 -2.37 8.80
C VAL A 245 -4.26 -3.26 9.48
N THR A 246 -5.31 -2.66 10.01
CA THR A 246 -6.36 -3.34 10.81
C THR A 246 -7.75 -2.80 10.46
N ASP A 247 -8.81 -3.54 10.80
CA ASP A 247 -10.19 -3.06 10.68
C ASP A 247 -10.92 -3.29 12.00
N PRO A 248 -11.31 -2.23 12.73
CA PRO A 248 -11.15 -0.82 12.39
C PRO A 248 -9.71 -0.30 12.56
N GLU A 249 -9.41 0.84 11.94
CA GLU A 249 -8.15 1.58 12.08
C GLU A 249 -8.42 3.00 12.61
N PRO A 250 -7.81 3.45 13.72
CA PRO A 250 -6.88 2.71 14.58
C PRO A 250 -7.52 1.50 15.28
N LEU A 251 -6.72 0.46 15.55
CA LEU A 251 -7.19 -0.70 16.29
C LEU A 251 -7.52 -0.26 17.75
N PRO A 252 -8.73 -0.53 18.27
CA PRO A 252 -9.14 -0.02 19.58
C PRO A 252 -8.29 -0.61 20.71
N ASP A 253 -8.09 0.18 21.78
CA ASP A 253 -7.49 -0.32 23.01
C ASP A 253 -8.29 -1.50 23.57
N GLY A 254 -7.60 -2.53 24.06
CA GLY A 254 -8.22 -3.75 24.60
C GLY A 254 -8.79 -4.71 23.53
N HIS A 255 -8.60 -4.43 22.24
CA HIS A 255 -8.94 -5.39 21.18
C HIS A 255 -8.16 -6.70 21.35
N PRO A 256 -8.78 -7.89 21.15
CA PRO A 256 -8.14 -9.19 21.41
C PRO A 256 -6.83 -9.44 20.66
N LEU A 257 -6.64 -8.84 19.49
CA LEU A 257 -5.39 -8.95 18.72
C LEU A 257 -4.18 -8.37 19.47
N TRP A 258 -4.36 -7.40 20.37
CA TRP A 258 -3.25 -6.88 21.19
C TRP A 258 -2.70 -7.91 22.17
N ASP A 259 -3.55 -8.81 22.66
CA ASP A 259 -3.19 -9.85 23.64
C ASP A 259 -2.83 -11.19 22.98
N GLU A 260 -3.00 -11.32 21.66
CA GLU A 260 -2.68 -12.54 20.92
C GLU A 260 -1.18 -12.59 20.59
N PRO A 261 -0.38 -13.47 21.22
CA PRO A 261 1.08 -13.50 21.05
C PRO A 261 1.54 -13.86 19.64
N ARG A 262 0.64 -14.39 18.78
CA ARG A 262 0.92 -14.70 17.37
C ARG A 262 0.51 -13.57 16.42
N ALA A 263 -0.02 -12.47 16.93
CA ALA A 263 -0.28 -11.26 16.16
C ALA A 263 0.89 -10.27 16.36
N LEU A 264 1.54 -9.89 15.27
CA LEU A 264 2.52 -8.82 15.22
C LEU A 264 1.89 -7.61 14.53
N ILE A 265 1.61 -6.55 15.29
CA ILE A 265 0.87 -5.39 14.80
C ILE A 265 1.79 -4.17 14.76
N THR A 266 1.77 -3.45 13.65
CA THR A 266 2.42 -2.15 13.50
C THR A 266 1.38 -1.10 13.10
N PRO A 267 1.50 0.16 13.56
CA PRO A 267 0.43 1.15 13.42
C PRO A 267 0.51 1.87 12.05
N HIS A 268 0.30 1.13 10.96
CA HIS A 268 0.34 1.66 9.58
C HIS A 268 1.63 2.43 9.29
N SER A 269 2.75 1.79 9.62
CA SER A 269 4.07 2.40 9.70
C SER A 269 4.99 2.05 8.54
N ALA A 270 4.54 1.23 7.58
CA ALA A 270 5.35 0.78 6.45
C ALA A 270 5.93 1.92 5.57
N ASN A 271 5.40 3.15 5.70
CA ASN A 271 5.85 4.34 5.00
C ASN A 271 6.28 5.45 5.97
N PRO A 272 7.44 5.32 6.63
CA PRO A 272 7.91 6.34 7.55
C PRO A 272 8.24 7.66 6.80
N PRO A 273 8.21 8.82 7.49
CA PRO A 273 8.38 10.13 6.87
C PRO A 273 9.64 10.28 5.98
N ASN A 274 10.73 9.63 6.35
CA ASN A 274 12.00 9.66 5.60
C ASN A 274 11.93 8.95 4.24
N LEU A 275 10.96 8.06 4.01
CA LEU A 275 10.70 7.44 2.71
C LEU A 275 9.52 8.09 1.99
N LEU A 276 8.50 8.49 2.75
CA LEU A 276 7.28 9.07 2.23
C LEU A 276 7.54 10.38 1.48
N ILE A 277 8.27 11.33 2.09
CA ILE A 277 8.52 12.63 1.47
C ILE A 277 9.33 12.49 0.18
N PRO A 278 10.50 11.81 0.15
CA PRO A 278 11.25 11.63 -1.10
C PRO A 278 10.47 10.91 -2.20
N GLY A 279 9.65 9.91 -1.84
CA GLY A 279 8.81 9.19 -2.78
C GLY A 279 7.76 10.10 -3.44
N LEU A 280 7.08 10.92 -2.65
CA LEU A 280 6.10 11.88 -3.15
C LEU A 280 6.76 12.99 -3.98
N THR A 281 7.88 13.54 -3.49
CA THR A 281 8.69 14.54 -4.21
C THR A 281 9.08 14.05 -5.60
N LYS A 282 9.53 12.80 -5.72
CA LYS A 282 9.87 12.20 -7.02
C LYS A 282 8.64 12.06 -7.94
N ARG A 283 7.48 11.67 -7.39
CA ARG A 283 6.21 11.59 -8.12
C ARG A 283 5.76 12.96 -8.63
N VAL A 284 5.78 13.97 -7.76
CA VAL A 284 5.43 15.36 -8.10
C VAL A 284 6.33 15.88 -9.20
N HIS A 285 7.65 15.77 -9.03
CA HIS A 285 8.61 16.22 -10.04
C HIS A 285 8.32 15.60 -11.42
N GLU A 286 8.14 14.27 -11.48
CA GLU A 286 7.86 13.59 -12.75
C GLU A 286 6.53 14.01 -13.36
N ASN A 287 5.46 14.13 -12.56
CA ASN A 287 4.16 14.52 -13.10
C ASN A 287 4.12 15.99 -13.52
N VAL A 288 4.84 16.90 -12.86
CA VAL A 288 4.98 18.29 -13.33
C VAL A 288 5.66 18.32 -14.70
N ARG A 289 6.76 17.58 -14.87
CA ARG A 289 7.46 17.46 -16.16
C ARG A 289 6.52 16.93 -17.25
N ARG A 290 5.79 15.86 -16.97
CA ARG A 290 4.84 15.24 -17.91
C ARG A 290 3.68 16.16 -18.25
N TYR A 291 3.14 16.85 -17.25
CA TYR A 291 2.04 17.79 -17.41
C TYR A 291 2.42 18.95 -18.34
N ILE A 292 3.62 19.53 -18.18
CA ILE A 292 4.17 20.55 -19.09
C ILE A 292 4.34 19.99 -20.51
N ALA A 293 4.76 18.74 -20.63
CA ALA A 293 4.99 18.08 -21.91
C ALA A 293 3.70 17.57 -22.60
N GLY A 294 2.55 17.60 -21.91
CA GLY A 294 1.31 16.98 -22.39
C GLY A 294 1.39 15.44 -22.46
N GLU A 295 2.26 14.84 -21.66
CA GLU A 295 2.43 13.38 -21.54
C GLU A 295 1.44 12.79 -20.51
N ASP A 296 1.14 11.50 -20.64
CA ASP A 296 0.31 10.77 -19.66
C ASP A 296 0.95 10.80 -18.28
N LEU A 297 0.22 11.32 -17.29
CA LEU A 297 0.68 11.39 -15.91
C LEU A 297 0.77 9.99 -15.28
N VAL A 298 1.60 9.85 -14.25
CA VAL A 298 1.81 8.59 -13.54
C VAL A 298 0.97 8.55 -12.26
N GLY A 299 0.40 7.38 -11.99
CA GLY A 299 -0.43 7.15 -10.81
C GLY A 299 -1.85 7.68 -10.99
N LEU A 300 -2.38 7.62 -12.21
CA LEU A 300 -3.76 8.02 -12.52
C LEU A 300 -4.75 7.28 -11.63
N VAL A 301 -5.72 8.03 -11.11
CA VAL A 301 -6.89 7.49 -10.40
C VAL A 301 -7.93 7.10 -11.43
N GLU A 302 -8.37 5.84 -11.41
CA GLU A 302 -9.47 5.36 -12.23
C GLU A 302 -10.79 5.63 -11.51
N VAL A 303 -11.31 6.86 -11.63
CA VAL A 303 -12.50 7.34 -10.89
C VAL A 303 -13.70 6.39 -11.01
N GLU A 304 -13.98 5.88 -12.21
CA GLU A 304 -15.09 4.94 -12.44
C GLU A 304 -14.92 3.59 -11.72
N ARG A 305 -13.68 3.24 -11.35
CA ARG A 305 -13.35 1.95 -10.75
C ARG A 305 -13.00 2.05 -9.26
N GLY A 306 -12.92 3.25 -8.70
CA GLY A 306 -12.76 3.46 -7.26
C GLY A 306 -11.33 3.28 -6.72
N TYR A 307 -10.30 3.21 -7.57
CA TYR A 307 -8.90 3.03 -7.14
C TYR A 307 -7.87 3.67 -8.09
#